data_AF-A0A4Q3TGJ5-F1
#
_entry.id   AF-A0A4Q3TGJ5-F1
#
_cell.length_a   1.000
_cell.length_b   1.000
_cell.length_c   1.000
_cell.angle_alpha   90.00
_cell.angle_beta   90.00
_cell.angle_gamma   90.00
#
_symmetry.space_group_name_H-M   'P 1'
#
loop_
_entity.id
_entity.type
_entity.pdbx_description
1 polymer ?
#
loop_
_entity_poly.entity_id
_entity_poly.type
_entity_poly.pdbx_seq_one_letter_code
_entity_poly.pdbx_strand_id
1 'polypeptide(L)'
;LGVAHFRAVHRHLFQDVYDWAGQPRTIRVFKNGSPFCYPESFDQELARLFNWLRDRDHLSDLSPQAFADDAAYFLSELNAIHLYREGNGRAQTAFLAMLAAEAGHPLSFDRLEPAAWMEAMIVSFYGGTDRLAAQILSLID
;
A
#
# COMPACT_ATOMS: atom_id res chain seq x y z
N LEU A 1 -11.26 -7.29 1.41
CA LEU A 1 -10.30 -6.26 0.93
C LEU A 1 -10.02 -6.40 -0.58
N GLY A 2 -10.04 -5.32 -1.39
CA GLY A 2 -9.90 -5.40 -2.86
C GLY A 2 -9.73 -4.03 -3.56
N VAL A 3 -9.56 -4.01 -4.89
CA VAL A 3 -9.33 -2.78 -5.69
C VAL A 3 -10.42 -1.72 -5.44
N ALA A 4 -11.70 -2.13 -5.47
CA ALA A 4 -12.82 -1.23 -5.21
C ALA A 4 -12.75 -0.63 -3.79
N HIS A 5 -12.34 -1.41 -2.80
CA HIS A 5 -12.15 -0.92 -1.43
C HIS A 5 -10.99 0.08 -1.36
N PHE A 6 -9.84 -0.21 -1.99
CA PHE A 6 -8.71 0.73 -2.03
C PHE A 6 -9.10 2.08 -2.65
N ARG A 7 -9.93 2.07 -3.71
CA ARG A 7 -10.50 3.31 -4.29
C ARG A 7 -11.47 4.01 -3.35
N ALA A 8 -12.30 3.26 -2.63
CA ALA A 8 -13.20 3.81 -1.63
C ALA A 8 -12.45 4.47 -0.46
N VAL A 9 -11.33 3.88 -0.01
CA VAL A 9 -10.44 4.47 1.01
C VAL A 9 -9.90 5.82 0.54
N HIS A 10 -9.32 5.87 -0.65
CA HIS A 10 -8.83 7.15 -1.18
C HIS A 10 -9.97 8.16 -1.35
N ARG A 11 -11.13 7.73 -1.83
CA ARG A 11 -12.30 8.62 -1.92
C ARG A 11 -12.67 9.18 -0.55
N HIS A 12 -12.79 8.32 0.47
CA HIS A 12 -13.16 8.74 1.81
C HIS A 12 -12.18 9.75 2.40
N LEU A 13 -10.88 9.53 2.23
CA LEU A 13 -9.84 10.42 2.77
C LEU A 13 -9.77 11.79 2.08
N PHE A 14 -10.23 11.91 0.84
CA PHE A 14 -9.94 13.09 0.01
C PHE A 14 -11.14 13.71 -0.71
N GLN A 15 -12.35 13.18 -0.54
CA GLN A 15 -13.55 13.67 -1.24
C GLN A 15 -13.90 15.13 -0.94
N ASP A 16 -13.48 15.65 0.22
CA ASP A 16 -13.73 17.06 0.61
C ASP A 16 -12.67 18.03 0.06
N VAL A 17 -11.62 17.51 -0.59
CA VAL A 17 -10.47 18.29 -1.08
C VAL A 17 -10.29 18.16 -2.59
N TYR A 18 -10.58 16.99 -3.17
CA TYR A 18 -10.35 16.70 -4.57
C TYR A 18 -11.59 16.11 -5.25
N ASP A 19 -12.04 16.74 -6.35
CA ASP A 19 -13.13 16.21 -7.19
C ASP A 19 -12.82 14.82 -7.76
N TRP A 20 -11.53 14.50 -7.91
CA TRP A 20 -11.04 13.22 -8.44
C TRP A 20 -10.79 12.17 -7.34
N ALA A 21 -11.19 12.39 -6.09
CA ALA A 21 -10.95 11.44 -5.01
C ALA A 21 -11.47 10.02 -5.35
N GLY A 22 -10.58 9.03 -5.32
CA GLY A 22 -10.87 7.63 -5.67
C GLY A 22 -10.75 7.31 -7.17
N GLN A 23 -10.40 8.29 -8.00
CA GLN A 23 -10.16 8.11 -9.43
C GLN A 23 -8.66 7.93 -9.70
N PRO A 24 -8.27 6.91 -10.49
CA PRO A 24 -6.89 6.75 -10.96
C PRO A 24 -6.39 7.98 -11.71
N ARG A 25 -5.09 8.25 -11.61
CA ARG A 25 -4.46 9.30 -12.43
C ARG A 25 -4.45 8.90 -13.92
N THR A 26 -4.53 9.88 -14.80
CA THR A 26 -4.45 9.69 -16.26
C THR A 26 -3.10 10.11 -16.84
N ILE A 27 -2.20 10.64 -16.01
CA ILE A 27 -0.86 11.09 -16.40
C ILE A 27 0.20 10.12 -15.88
N ARG A 28 1.34 10.07 -16.58
CA ARG A 28 2.54 9.39 -16.09
C ARG A 28 3.23 10.26 -15.05
N VAL A 29 3.74 9.63 -13.99
CA VAL A 29 4.48 10.31 -12.93
C VAL A 29 5.77 9.57 -12.64
N PHE A 30 6.76 10.32 -12.17
CA PHE A 30 8.12 9.85 -11.91
C PHE A 30 8.54 10.28 -10.51
N LYS A 31 9.37 9.47 -9.87
CA LYS A 31 10.08 9.84 -8.64
C LYS A 31 11.58 9.68 -8.88
N ASN A 32 12.33 10.76 -8.73
CA ASN A 32 13.79 10.79 -8.97
C ASN A 32 14.20 10.20 -10.34
N GLY A 33 13.41 10.45 -11.38
CA GLY A 33 13.65 9.93 -12.74
C GLY A 33 13.15 8.50 -12.98
N SER A 34 12.75 7.76 -11.94
CA SER A 34 12.15 6.43 -12.09
C SER A 34 10.64 6.54 -12.33
N PRO A 35 10.08 5.87 -13.36
CA PRO A 35 8.63 5.88 -13.60
C PRO A 35 7.90 5.03 -12.57
N PHE A 36 6.73 5.49 -12.12
CA PHE A 36 5.72 4.60 -11.57
C PHE A 36 4.96 3.87 -12.69
N CYS A 37 4.08 2.94 -12.34
CA CYS A 37 3.23 2.23 -13.30
C CYS A 37 2.52 3.19 -14.26
N TYR A 38 2.48 2.85 -15.55
CA TYR A 38 1.79 3.68 -16.53
C TYR A 38 0.27 3.46 -16.45
N PRO A 39 -0.56 4.50 -16.64
CA PRO A 39 -2.01 4.36 -16.55
C PRO A 39 -2.60 3.25 -17.41
N GLU A 40 -1.99 3.00 -18.57
CA GLU A 40 -2.35 1.95 -19.53
C GLU A 40 -2.20 0.52 -18.96
N SER A 41 -1.44 0.36 -17.88
CA SER A 41 -1.18 -0.92 -17.22
C SER A 41 -1.93 -1.09 -15.88
N PHE A 42 -2.69 -0.09 -15.43
CA PHE A 42 -3.33 -0.14 -14.11
C PHE A 42 -4.27 -1.32 -13.92
N ASP A 43 -5.14 -1.59 -14.89
CA ASP A 43 -6.11 -2.69 -14.76
C ASP A 43 -5.40 -4.04 -14.60
N GLN A 44 -4.32 -4.26 -15.36
CA GLN A 44 -3.52 -5.48 -15.30
C GLN A 44 -2.77 -5.60 -13.96
N GLU A 45 -2.06 -4.55 -13.54
CA GLU A 45 -1.22 -4.59 -12.34
C GLU A 45 -2.06 -4.63 -11.04
N LEU A 46 -3.17 -3.90 -10.99
CA LEU A 46 -4.11 -3.99 -9.88
C LEU A 46 -4.75 -5.38 -9.80
N ALA A 47 -5.18 -5.94 -10.94
CA ALA A 47 -5.73 -7.30 -10.95
C ALA A 47 -4.70 -8.32 -10.48
N ARG A 48 -3.46 -8.25 -10.98
CA ARG A 48 -2.37 -9.13 -10.55
C ARG A 48 -2.14 -9.04 -9.04
N LEU A 49 -1.94 -7.84 -8.51
CA LEU A 49 -1.60 -7.63 -7.11
C LEU A 49 -2.73 -8.02 -6.15
N PHE A 50 -3.97 -7.63 -6.45
CA PHE A 50 -5.10 -7.96 -5.57
C PHE A 50 -5.57 -9.41 -5.69
N ASN A 51 -5.35 -10.08 -6.84
CA ASN A 51 -5.50 -11.52 -6.92
C ASN A 51 -4.43 -12.24 -6.09
N TRP A 52 -3.17 -11.81 -6.15
CA TRP A 52 -2.11 -12.35 -5.28
C TRP A 52 -2.48 -12.24 -3.79
N LEU A 53 -3.04 -11.10 -3.36
CA LEU A 53 -3.48 -10.91 -1.98
C LEU A 53 -4.65 -11.84 -1.62
N ARG A 54 -5.63 -11.98 -2.52
CA ARG A 54 -6.79 -12.87 -2.31
C ARG A 54 -6.39 -14.34 -2.26
N ASP A 55 -5.48 -14.77 -3.14
CA ASP A 55 -5.05 -16.16 -3.23
C ASP A 55 -4.23 -16.61 -2.00
N ARG A 56 -3.83 -15.64 -1.15
CA ARG A 56 -3.21 -15.83 0.16
C ARG A 56 -4.17 -15.52 1.32
N ASP A 57 -5.47 -15.60 1.05
CA ASP A 57 -6.55 -15.35 2.01
C ASP A 57 -6.38 -14.02 2.78
N HIS A 58 -5.95 -12.98 2.08
CA HIS A 58 -5.71 -11.66 2.66
C HIS A 58 -4.72 -11.67 3.84
N LEU A 59 -3.74 -12.58 3.78
CA LEU A 59 -2.67 -12.72 4.78
C LEU A 59 -3.19 -13.14 6.17
N SER A 60 -4.36 -13.76 6.23
CA SER A 60 -4.93 -14.36 7.44
C SER A 60 -4.04 -15.49 7.98
N ASP A 61 -4.18 -15.78 9.28
CA ASP A 61 -3.54 -16.91 9.97
C ASP A 61 -1.99 -16.99 9.88
N LEU A 62 -1.33 -15.88 9.52
CA LEU A 62 0.12 -15.77 9.51
C LEU A 62 0.67 -15.38 10.89
N SER A 63 1.92 -15.76 11.16
CA SER A 63 2.66 -15.17 12.28
C SER A 63 2.93 -13.68 12.01
N PRO A 64 3.19 -12.85 13.04
CA PRO A 64 3.47 -11.43 12.85
C PRO A 64 4.61 -11.16 11.85
N GLN A 65 5.67 -11.99 11.90
CA GLN A 65 6.79 -11.89 10.97
C GLN A 65 6.36 -12.21 9.53
N ALA A 66 5.67 -13.33 9.30
CA ALA A 66 5.22 -13.72 7.96
C ALA A 66 4.21 -12.71 7.39
N PHE A 67 3.31 -12.18 8.24
CA PHE A 67 2.41 -11.09 7.86
C PHE A 67 3.20 -9.86 7.43
N ALA A 68 4.18 -9.43 8.22
CA ALA A 68 4.97 -8.25 7.92
C ALA A 68 5.75 -8.37 6.60
N ASP A 69 6.32 -9.54 6.32
CA ASP A 69 7.07 -9.81 5.08
C ASP A 69 6.14 -9.75 3.84
N ASP A 70 5.02 -10.46 3.87
CA ASP A 70 4.06 -10.49 2.76
C ASP A 70 3.32 -9.15 2.59
N ALA A 71 3.01 -8.45 3.69
CA ALA A 71 2.42 -7.11 3.68
C ALA A 71 3.40 -6.07 3.11
N ALA A 72 4.69 -6.17 3.42
CA ALA A 72 5.72 -5.31 2.84
C ALA A 72 5.85 -5.52 1.32
N TYR A 73 5.81 -6.78 0.86
CA TYR A 73 5.74 -7.08 -0.57
C TYR A 73 4.52 -6.43 -1.22
N PHE A 74 3.32 -6.68 -0.68
CA PHE A 74 2.08 -6.12 -1.21
C PHE A 74 2.12 -4.59 -1.27
N LEU A 75 2.57 -3.94 -0.20
CA LEU A 75 2.62 -2.49 -0.12
C LEU A 75 3.67 -1.90 -1.08
N SER A 76 4.80 -2.58 -1.27
CA SER A 76 5.81 -2.18 -2.25
C SER A 76 5.28 -2.19 -3.67
N GLU A 77 4.60 -3.27 -4.06
CA GLU A 77 3.96 -3.39 -5.38
C GLU A 77 2.86 -2.34 -5.56
N LEU A 78 2.03 -2.11 -4.54
CA LEU A 78 1.00 -1.08 -4.56
C LEU A 78 1.59 0.34 -4.66
N ASN A 79 2.75 0.56 -4.04
CA ASN A 79 3.50 1.80 -4.14
C ASN A 79 4.09 2.01 -5.54
N ALA A 80 4.55 0.95 -6.20
CA ALA A 80 5.00 1.00 -7.58
C ALA A 80 3.85 1.29 -8.57
N ILE A 81 2.64 0.78 -8.29
CA ILE A 81 1.42 1.13 -9.05
C ILE A 81 1.12 2.64 -8.94
N HIS A 82 1.18 3.19 -7.73
CA HIS A 82 1.03 4.62 -7.47
C HIS A 82 -0.22 5.22 -8.15
N LEU A 83 -1.38 4.63 -7.83
CA LEU A 83 -2.62 4.75 -8.61
C LEU A 83 -3.15 6.18 -8.77
N TYR A 84 -2.93 7.05 -7.77
CA TYR A 84 -3.55 8.37 -7.69
C TYR A 84 -2.57 9.50 -8.01
N ARG A 85 -3.11 10.70 -8.28
CA ARG A 85 -2.30 11.91 -8.51
C ARG A 85 -1.63 12.42 -7.23
N GLU A 86 -2.29 12.27 -6.10
CA GLU A 86 -1.82 12.60 -4.76
C GLU A 86 -2.49 11.66 -3.77
N GLY A 87 -2.03 11.63 -2.51
CA GLY A 87 -2.67 10.85 -1.45
C GLY A 87 -2.31 9.37 -1.40
N ASN A 88 -1.44 8.88 -2.31
CA ASN A 88 -1.07 7.46 -2.41
C ASN A 88 -0.61 6.87 -1.08
N GLY A 89 0.42 7.45 -0.45
CA GLY A 89 0.97 6.93 0.81
C GLY A 89 -0.07 6.86 1.93
N ARG A 90 -0.93 7.87 2.05
CA ARG A 90 -2.00 7.91 3.08
C ARG A 90 -3.06 6.84 2.83
N ALA A 91 -3.50 6.67 1.58
CA ALA A 91 -4.45 5.62 1.22
C ALA A 91 -3.84 4.22 1.39
N GLN A 92 -2.56 4.04 1.06
CA GLN A 92 -1.81 2.79 1.22
C GLN A 92 -1.65 2.41 2.69
N THR A 93 -1.20 3.33 3.54
CA THR A 93 -1.08 3.10 4.99
C THR A 93 -2.43 2.83 5.64
N ALA A 94 -3.50 3.55 5.26
CA ALA A 94 -4.84 3.27 5.76
C ALA A 94 -5.34 1.88 5.32
N PHE A 95 -5.13 1.51 4.06
CA PHE A 95 -5.50 0.19 3.55
C PHE A 95 -4.73 -0.94 4.28
N LEU A 96 -3.42 -0.74 4.52
CA LEU A 96 -2.62 -1.67 5.31
C LEU A 96 -3.18 -1.84 6.72
N ALA A 97 -3.61 -0.76 7.39
CA ALA A 97 -4.19 -0.86 8.73
C ALA A 97 -5.43 -1.77 8.76
N MET A 98 -6.31 -1.64 7.77
CA MET A 98 -7.51 -2.48 7.65
C MET A 98 -7.15 -3.93 7.32
N LEU A 99 -6.18 -4.15 6.41
CA LEU A 99 -5.66 -5.47 6.10
C LEU A 99 -5.08 -6.16 7.34
N ALA A 100 -4.26 -5.45 8.10
CA ALA A 100 -3.62 -5.96 9.30
C ALA A 100 -4.66 -6.27 10.40
N ALA A 101 -5.65 -5.41 10.60
CA ALA A 101 -6.73 -5.66 11.54
C ALA A 101 -7.58 -6.88 11.15
N GLU A 102 -7.94 -7.04 9.86
CA GLU A 102 -8.66 -8.24 9.38
C GLU A 102 -7.82 -9.52 9.52
N ALA A 103 -6.49 -9.42 9.37
CA ALA A 103 -5.55 -10.54 9.53
C ALA A 103 -5.17 -10.86 10.99
N GLY A 104 -5.70 -10.13 11.98
CA GLY A 104 -5.40 -10.35 13.40
C GLY A 104 -4.11 -9.69 13.91
N HIS A 105 -3.52 -8.78 13.15
CA HIS A 105 -2.28 -8.04 13.46
C HIS A 105 -2.52 -6.53 13.50
N PRO A 106 -3.35 -6.00 14.42
CA PRO A 106 -3.64 -4.56 14.47
C PRO A 106 -2.36 -3.72 14.60
N LEU A 107 -2.32 -2.60 13.88
CA LEU A 107 -1.15 -1.71 13.86
C LEU A 107 -1.32 -0.55 14.85
N SER A 108 -0.33 -0.36 15.72
CA SER A 108 -0.21 0.77 16.62
C SER A 108 0.54 1.93 15.96
N PHE A 109 -0.22 2.89 15.44
CA PHE A 109 0.35 4.09 14.80
C PHE A 109 1.07 5.04 15.76
N ASP A 110 0.89 4.89 17.08
CA ASP A 110 1.67 5.63 18.08
C ASP A 110 3.17 5.28 18.01
N ARG A 111 3.51 4.12 17.44
CA ARG A 111 4.90 3.67 17.21
C ARG A 111 5.45 4.08 15.84
N LEU A 112 4.66 4.74 14.99
CA LEU A 112 5.08 5.07 13.63
C LEU A 112 5.97 6.30 13.63
N GLU A 113 7.22 6.11 13.20
CA GLU A 113 8.17 7.18 12.93
C GLU A 113 8.08 7.62 11.45
N PRO A 114 7.56 8.82 11.13
CA PRO A 114 7.23 9.18 9.74
C PRO A 114 8.42 9.17 8.79
N ALA A 115 9.61 9.57 9.27
CA ALA A 115 10.82 9.57 8.46
C ALA A 115 11.29 8.16 8.12
N ALA A 116 11.29 7.24 9.10
CA ALA A 116 11.68 5.86 8.90
C ALA A 116 10.68 5.11 7.99
N TRP A 117 9.38 5.36 8.17
CA TRP A 117 8.34 4.82 7.30
C TRP A 117 8.50 5.27 5.85
N MET A 118 8.74 6.58 5.63
CA MET A 118 8.97 7.13 4.30
C MET A 118 10.23 6.56 3.65
N GLU A 119 11.33 6.44 4.40
CA GLU A 119 12.57 5.84 3.91
C GLU A 119 12.33 4.38 3.50
N ALA A 120 11.63 3.59 4.33
CA ALA A 120 11.31 2.19 4.02
C ALA A 120 10.46 2.06 2.75
N MET A 121 9.46 2.93 2.55
CA MET A 121 8.65 2.97 1.31
C MET A 121 9.46 3.39 0.08
N ILE A 122 10.48 4.24 0.24
CA ILE A 122 11.39 4.59 -0.85
C ILE A 122 12.30 3.41 -1.21
N VAL A 123 12.88 2.75 -0.21
CA VAL A 123 13.78 1.61 -0.40
C VAL A 123 13.03 0.43 -1.03
N SER A 124 11.79 0.17 -0.62
CA SER A 124 10.97 -0.92 -1.16
C SER A 124 10.75 -0.79 -2.67
N PHE A 125 10.57 0.44 -3.17
CA PHE A 125 10.38 0.72 -4.58
C PHE A 125 11.59 0.32 -5.45
N TYR A 126 12.80 0.34 -4.90
CA TYR A 126 14.03 -0.03 -5.62
C TYR A 126 14.43 -1.51 -5.46
N GLY A 127 13.60 -2.34 -4.83
CA GLY A 127 13.76 -3.79 -4.82
C GLY A 127 14.17 -4.43 -3.48
N GLY A 128 13.98 -3.74 -2.34
CA GLY A 128 14.24 -4.31 -1.01
C GLY A 128 13.11 -4.05 -0.01
N THR A 129 12.36 -5.08 0.37
CA THR A 129 11.23 -4.96 1.29
C THR A 129 11.59 -5.12 2.76
N ASP A 130 12.81 -5.58 3.10
CA ASP A 130 13.22 -5.92 4.47
C ASP A 130 13.01 -4.76 5.47
N ARG A 131 13.35 -3.53 5.06
CA ARG A 131 13.15 -2.35 5.91
C ARG A 131 11.67 -2.07 6.14
N LEU A 132 10.85 -2.24 5.11
CA LEU A 132 9.41 -2.04 5.20
C LEU A 132 8.75 -3.13 6.05
N ALA A 133 9.19 -4.39 5.90
CA ALA A 133 8.75 -5.49 6.76
C ALA A 133 9.12 -5.23 8.23
N ALA A 134 10.35 -4.79 8.51
CA ALA A 134 10.76 -4.44 9.87
C ALA A 134 9.92 -3.28 10.46
N GLN A 135 9.59 -2.27 9.66
CA GLN A 135 8.70 -1.19 10.09
C GLN A 135 7.28 -1.72 10.35
N ILE A 136 6.70 -2.52 9.46
CA ILE A 136 5.37 -3.10 9.67
C ILE A 136 5.36 -3.96 10.93
N LEU A 137 6.35 -4.84 11.11
CA LEU A 137 6.46 -5.70 12.27
C LEU A 137 6.53 -4.89 13.58
N SER A 138 7.28 -3.78 13.59
CA SER A 138 7.36 -2.92 14.78
C SER A 138 6.04 -2.25 15.16
N LEU A 139 5.10 -2.15 14.21
CA LEU A 139 3.77 -1.58 14.41
C LEU A 139 2.76 -2.61 14.89
N ILE A 140 2.98 -3.92 14.71
CA ILE A 140 2.05 -4.97 15.16
C ILE A 140 2.06 -5.04 16.69
N ASP A 141 0.87 -5.04 17.30
CA ASP A 141 0.67 -5.21 18.76
C ASP A 141 0.79 -6.65 19.25
#